data_AF-A0A2W6CKA0-F1
#
_entry.id   AF-A0A2W6CKA0-F1
#
_cell.length_a   1.000
_cell.length_b   1.000
_cell.length_c   1.000
_cell.angle_alpha   90.00
_cell.angle_beta   90.00
_cell.angle_gamma   90.00
#
_symmetry.space_group_name_H-M   'P 1'
#
loop_
_entity.id
_entity.type
_entity.pdbx_description
1 polymer ?
#
loop_
_entity_poly.entity_id
_entity_poly.type
_entity_poly.pdbx_seq_one_letter_code
_entity_poly.pdbx_strand_id
1 'polypeptide(L)'
;MSAVAPAGARPARDCRSLRLTRTVRGQLDAAYRRATHLPASVRLSSIGRAYYGRCGSTYYAYDRLQPARGQRLTGQEKVGQQDQSYVDRRSRRGRWVELGLAPRCGPGYIPPALARIWHLRC
;
A
#
# COMPACT_ATOMS: atom_id res chain seq x y z
N MET A 1 -25.81 0.92 -28.36
CA MET A 1 -25.28 1.60 -27.15
C MET A 1 -23.81 1.21 -27.03
N SER A 2 -22.90 2.09 -27.43
CA SER A 2 -21.46 1.80 -27.46
C SER A 2 -20.87 1.90 -26.05
N ALA A 3 -20.32 0.80 -25.55
CA ALA A 3 -19.62 0.75 -24.28
C ALA A 3 -18.32 1.56 -24.36
N VAL A 4 -18.20 2.58 -23.50
CA VAL A 4 -16.95 3.34 -23.31
C VAL A 4 -15.95 2.43 -22.61
N ALA A 5 -14.99 1.90 -23.37
CA ALA A 5 -13.86 1.16 -22.81
C ALA A 5 -13.01 2.10 -21.94
N PRO A 6 -12.60 1.70 -20.72
CA PRO A 6 -11.74 2.54 -19.88
C PRO A 6 -10.39 2.73 -20.57
N ALA A 7 -9.99 4.00 -20.67
CA ALA A 7 -8.79 4.45 -21.34
C ALA A 7 -7.52 3.71 -20.85
N GLY A 8 -6.92 2.97 -21.79
CA GLY A 8 -5.49 2.68 -21.93
C GLY A 8 -4.62 2.65 -20.68
N ALA A 9 -4.53 1.49 -20.03
CA ALA A 9 -3.29 1.12 -19.36
C ALA A 9 -2.22 0.85 -20.43
N ARG A 10 -1.43 1.86 -20.79
CA ARG A 10 -0.21 1.68 -21.60
C ARG A 10 0.70 0.65 -20.90
N PRO A 11 1.38 -0.26 -21.63
CA PRO A 11 2.29 -1.22 -21.01
C PRO A 11 3.37 -0.47 -20.22
N ALA A 12 3.55 -0.79 -18.93
CA ALA A 12 4.67 -0.23 -18.16
C ALA A 12 5.96 -0.88 -18.65
N ARG A 13 6.63 -0.23 -19.61
CA ARG A 13 7.92 -0.71 -20.10
C ARG A 13 9.08 -0.40 -19.14
N ASP A 14 8.88 0.45 -18.12
CA ASP A 14 9.95 0.90 -17.20
C ASP A 14 9.54 0.87 -15.72
N CYS A 15 9.35 -0.31 -15.15
CA CYS A 15 9.23 -0.47 -13.71
C CYS A 15 10.61 -0.67 -13.07
N ARG A 16 10.91 0.08 -12.02
CA ARG A 16 12.17 -0.07 -11.26
C ARG A 16 11.93 -0.09 -9.76
N SER A 17 12.65 -0.98 -9.08
CA SER A 17 12.77 -0.98 -7.63
C SER A 17 13.56 0.24 -7.18
N LEU A 18 13.08 0.87 -6.12
CA LEU A 18 13.73 2.02 -5.50
C LEU A 18 14.03 1.70 -4.04
N ARG A 19 15.02 2.40 -3.49
CA ARG A 19 15.31 2.31 -2.06
C ARG A 19 14.19 2.98 -1.26
N LEU A 20 13.59 2.24 -0.34
CA LEU A 20 12.65 2.80 0.63
C LEU A 20 13.42 3.70 1.62
N THR A 21 13.23 5.01 1.52
CA THR A 21 13.88 5.98 2.41
C THR A 21 13.05 6.23 3.67
N ARG A 22 13.65 6.82 4.71
CA ARG A 22 12.94 7.20 5.94
C ARG A 22 11.76 8.14 5.64
N THR A 23 11.94 9.06 4.70
CA THR A 23 10.90 10.02 4.30
C THR A 23 9.71 9.30 3.67
N VAL A 24 9.95 8.39 2.72
CA VAL A 24 8.85 7.63 2.10
C VAL A 24 8.18 6.75 3.15
N ARG A 25 8.96 6.12 4.04
CA ARG A 25 8.42 5.33 5.14
C ARG A 25 7.49 6.15 6.06
N GLY A 26 7.91 7.34 6.50
CA GLY A 26 7.07 8.20 7.32
C GLY A 26 5.76 8.62 6.62
N GLN A 27 5.78 8.78 5.29
CA GLN A 27 4.57 9.06 4.52
C GLN A 27 3.62 7.85 4.44
N LEU A 28 4.15 6.64 4.31
CA LEU A 28 3.35 5.40 4.34
C LEU A 28 2.76 5.17 5.73
N ASP A 29 3.54 5.35 6.79
CA ASP A 29 3.05 5.29 8.17
C ASP A 29 1.92 6.30 8.42
N ALA A 30 2.02 7.51 7.86
CA ALA A 30 0.96 8.51 7.96
C ALA A 30 -0.28 8.13 7.14
N ALA A 31 -0.12 7.50 5.98
CA ALA A 31 -1.24 7.01 5.17
C ALA A 31 -1.99 5.89 5.90
N TYR A 32 -1.25 4.92 6.43
CA TYR A 32 -1.77 3.83 7.23
C TYR A 32 -2.59 4.32 8.42
N ARG A 33 -2.05 5.26 9.21
CA ARG A 33 -2.79 5.83 10.36
C ARG A 33 -4.11 6.46 9.95
N ARG A 34 -4.15 7.16 8.81
CA ARG A 34 -5.39 7.77 8.31
C ARG A 34 -6.41 6.71 7.88
N ALA A 35 -5.97 5.68 7.18
CA ALA A 35 -6.86 4.61 6.72
C ALA A 35 -7.44 3.79 7.88
N THR A 36 -6.70 3.69 8.99
CA THR A 36 -6.99 2.79 10.10
C THR A 36 -7.47 3.52 11.35
N HIS A 37 -7.61 4.84 11.25
CA HIS A 37 -7.97 5.74 12.35
C HIS A 37 -7.06 5.63 13.58
N LEU A 38 -5.81 5.17 13.41
CA LEU A 38 -4.85 5.11 14.49
C LEU A 38 -4.31 6.51 14.83
N PRO A 39 -4.18 6.85 16.13
CA PRO A 39 -3.54 8.10 16.52
C PRO A 39 -2.03 8.06 16.26
N ALA A 40 -1.42 9.24 16.18
CA ALA A 40 0.02 9.40 15.95
C ALA A 40 0.89 8.75 17.04
N SER A 41 0.34 8.60 18.26
CA SER A 41 0.99 7.94 19.39
C SER A 41 1.22 6.44 19.17
N VAL A 42 0.42 5.80 18.31
CA VAL A 42 0.60 4.38 17.99
C VAL A 42 1.84 4.21 17.10
N ARG A 43 2.81 3.48 17.62
CA ARG A 43 4.04 3.12 16.91
C ARG A 43 3.74 2.00 15.92
N LEU A 44 4.27 2.10 14.70
CA LEU A 44 4.07 1.10 13.65
C LEU A 44 5.35 0.30 13.42
N SER A 45 5.17 -0.94 12.98
CA SER A 45 6.23 -1.87 12.61
C SER A 45 5.85 -2.61 11.33
N SER A 46 6.84 -3.02 10.53
CA SER A 46 6.59 -3.88 9.37
C SER A 46 6.61 -5.35 9.76
N ILE A 47 5.70 -6.12 9.19
CA ILE A 47 5.69 -7.56 9.22
C ILE A 47 6.33 -8.07 7.93
N GLY A 48 7.61 -8.40 8.00
CA GLY A 48 8.38 -8.89 6.84
C GLY A 48 8.95 -7.77 5.98
N ARG A 49 9.15 -8.05 4.69
CA ARG A 49 9.87 -7.16 3.77
C ARG A 49 8.93 -6.15 3.12
N ALA A 50 9.31 -4.87 3.17
CA ALA A 50 8.65 -3.79 2.44
C ALA A 50 9.30 -3.57 1.06
N TYR A 51 8.51 -3.12 0.09
CA TYR A 51 8.97 -2.85 -1.28
C TYR A 51 8.48 -1.49 -1.76
N TYR A 52 9.30 -0.81 -2.55
CA TYR A 52 9.01 0.51 -3.09
C TYR A 52 9.59 0.64 -4.50
N GLY A 53 8.90 1.39 -5.35
CA GLY A 53 9.39 1.64 -6.69
C GLY A 53 8.44 2.46 -7.54
N ARG A 54 8.74 2.49 -8.83
CA ARG A 54 8.06 3.34 -9.80
C ARG A 54 7.87 2.63 -11.12
N CYS A 55 6.69 2.79 -11.72
CA CYS A 55 6.36 2.38 -13.09
C CYS A 55 5.90 3.62 -13.88
N GLY A 56 6.65 4.03 -14.90
CA GLY A 56 6.36 5.26 -15.63
C GLY A 56 6.38 6.49 -14.72
N SER A 57 5.25 7.15 -14.46
CA SER A 57 5.13 8.27 -13.51
C SER A 57 4.48 7.90 -12.17
N THR A 58 4.08 6.63 -12.00
CA THR A 58 3.33 6.17 -10.83
C THR A 58 4.25 5.48 -9.84
N TYR A 59 4.13 5.85 -8.56
CA TYR A 59 4.86 5.23 -7.46
C TYR A 59 3.97 4.26 -6.70
N TYR A 60 4.56 3.14 -6.31
CA TYR A 60 3.89 2.10 -5.56
C TYR A 60 4.75 1.71 -4.36
N ALA A 61 4.08 1.33 -3.28
CA ALA A 61 4.71 0.74 -2.11
C ALA A 61 3.90 -0.46 -1.65
N TYR A 62 4.60 -1.46 -1.12
CA TYR A 62 4.01 -2.54 -0.37
C TYR A 62 4.66 -2.62 1.00
N ASP A 63 3.84 -2.63 2.04
CA ASP A 63 4.28 -2.80 3.41
C ASP A 63 3.16 -3.39 4.26
N ARG A 64 3.48 -4.43 5.04
CA ARG A 64 2.55 -4.98 6.03
C ARG A 64 2.77 -4.26 7.35
N LEU A 65 2.17 -3.09 7.49
CA LEU A 65 2.24 -2.34 8.72
C LEU A 65 1.34 -2.96 9.78
N GLN A 66 1.78 -2.91 11.03
CA GLN A 66 0.98 -3.21 12.21
C GLN A 66 1.44 -2.34 13.39
N PRO A 67 0.59 -2.12 14.39
CA PRO A 67 1.00 -1.60 15.68
C PRO A 67 2.15 -2.43 16.27
N ALA A 68 3.19 -1.75 16.76
CA ALA A 68 4.32 -2.41 17.41
C ALA A 68 3.84 -3.23 18.63
N ARG A 69 4.48 -4.38 18.85
CA ARG A 69 4.09 -5.35 19.90
C ARG A 69 3.97 -4.69 21.27
N GLY A 70 2.97 -5.14 22.04
CA GLY A 70 2.73 -4.69 23.42
C GLY A 70 1.89 -3.41 23.53
N GLN A 71 1.50 -2.78 22.42
CA GLN A 71 0.58 -1.65 22.46
C GLN A 71 -0.86 -2.13 22.67
N ARG A 72 -1.57 -1.44 23.58
CA ARG A 72 -3.01 -1.64 23.77
C ARG A 72 -3.76 -0.77 22.77
N LEU A 73 -4.63 -1.41 22.00
CA LEU A 73 -5.54 -0.75 21.07
C LEU A 73 -6.96 -0.76 21.63
N THR A 74 -7.70 0.30 21.41
CA THR A 74 -9.15 0.38 21.66
C THR A 74 -9.91 -0.57 20.73
N GLY A 75 -11.19 -0.81 21.02
CA GLY A 75 -12.04 -1.62 20.15
C GLY A 75 -12.13 -1.04 18.73
N GLN A 76 -12.32 0.28 18.62
CA GLN A 76 -12.39 0.98 17.34
C GLN A 76 -11.07 0.90 16.56
N GLU A 77 -9.95 1.08 17.25
CA GLU A 77 -8.63 0.94 16.63
C GLU A 77 -8.41 -0.49 16.10
N LYS A 78 -8.81 -1.53 16.85
CA LYS A 78 -8.71 -2.92 16.38
C LYS A 78 -9.58 -3.19 15.16
N VAL A 79 -10.78 -2.60 15.09
CA VAL A 79 -11.67 -2.74 13.94
C VAL A 79 -11.05 -2.09 12.70
N GLY A 80 -10.49 -0.89 12.82
CA GLY A 80 -9.78 -0.22 11.74
C GLY A 80 -8.54 -0.97 11.23
N GLN A 81 -8.10 -2.03 11.93
CA GLN A 81 -7.00 -2.89 11.49
C GLN A 81 -7.41 -4.04 10.57
N GLN A 82 -8.70 -4.37 10.49
CA GLN A 82 -9.17 -5.59 9.82
C GLN A 82 -9.28 -5.43 8.30
N ASP A 83 -9.53 -4.21 7.82
CA ASP A 83 -9.85 -3.94 6.42
C ASP A 83 -8.68 -3.39 5.59
N GLN A 84 -7.46 -3.58 6.08
CA GLN A 84 -6.28 -2.98 5.48
C GLN A 84 -5.79 -3.71 4.23
N SER A 85 -5.46 -2.93 3.22
CA SER A 85 -4.55 -3.28 2.14
C SER A 85 -3.11 -3.03 2.56
N TYR A 86 -2.21 -3.84 2.00
CA TYR A 86 -0.78 -3.67 2.20
C TYR A 86 -0.12 -2.90 1.05
N VAL A 87 -0.91 -2.33 0.13
CA VAL A 87 -0.43 -1.68 -1.08
C VAL A 87 -0.91 -0.25 -1.17
N ASP A 88 0.05 0.66 -1.32
CA ASP A 88 -0.18 2.08 -1.52
C ASP A 88 0.24 2.50 -2.93
N ARG A 89 -0.54 3.42 -3.51
CA ARG A 89 -0.18 4.13 -4.74
C ARG A 89 -0.10 5.62 -4.48
N ARG A 90 0.94 6.26 -5.01
CA ARG A 90 1.05 7.72 -4.97
C ARG A 90 0.14 8.34 -6.03
N SER A 91 -0.87 9.07 -5.57
CA SER A 91 -1.76 9.89 -6.40
C SER A 91 -0.98 10.94 -7.19
N ARG A 92 -1.61 11.48 -8.25
CA ARG A 92 -1.06 12.62 -9.02
C ARG A 92 -0.80 13.86 -8.16
N ARG A 93 -1.53 14.01 -7.05
CA ARG A 93 -1.34 15.08 -6.05
C ARG A 93 -0.23 14.79 -5.04
N GLY A 94 0.58 13.75 -5.26
CA GLY A 94 1.70 13.38 -4.41
C GLY A 94 1.35 12.68 -3.11
N ARG A 95 0.06 12.43 -2.83
CA ARG A 95 -0.41 11.72 -1.62
C ARG A 95 -0.43 10.22 -1.84
N TRP A 96 0.00 9.46 -0.83
CA TRP A 96 -0.19 8.02 -0.78
C TRP A 96 -1.64 7.68 -0.45
N VAL A 97 -2.21 6.80 -1.26
CA VAL A 97 -3.58 6.32 -1.14
C VAL A 97 -3.53 4.80 -1.18
N GLU A 98 -4.15 4.20 -0.18
CA GLU A 98 -4.31 2.76 -0.07
C GLU A 98 -5.21 2.25 -1.20
N LEU A 99 -4.85 1.13 -1.82
CA LEU A 99 -5.61 0.57 -2.94
C LEU A 99 -6.82 -0.29 -2.52
N GLY A 100 -7.08 -0.45 -1.22
CA GLY A 100 -8.26 -1.17 -0.67
C GLY A 100 -8.20 -2.70 -0.80
N LEU A 101 -9.26 -3.37 -0.33
CA LEU A 101 -9.43 -4.83 -0.30
C LEU A 101 -9.79 -5.44 -1.68
N ALA A 102 -8.92 -5.26 -2.67
CA ALA A 102 -8.47 -6.29 -3.62
C ALA A 102 -7.35 -5.69 -4.50
N PRO A 103 -6.21 -6.39 -4.65
CA PRO A 103 -6.30 -7.81 -4.93
C PRO A 103 -5.29 -8.61 -4.01
N ARG A 104 -5.71 -9.80 -3.52
CA ARG A 104 -4.94 -10.77 -2.72
C ARG A 104 -4.04 -11.68 -3.55
N CYS A 105 -2.76 -11.81 -3.21
CA CYS A 105 -2.06 -13.02 -3.63
C CYS A 105 -0.85 -13.48 -2.80
N GLY A 106 -0.78 -14.81 -2.65
CA GLY A 106 0.17 -15.55 -1.83
C GLY A 106 -0.23 -15.51 -0.35
N PRO A 107 -0.29 -16.62 0.41
CA PRO A 107 -1.28 -16.76 1.49
C PRO A 107 -1.09 -15.78 2.67
N GLY A 108 -1.75 -14.62 2.61
CA GLY A 108 -1.74 -13.52 3.62
C GLY A 108 -1.24 -12.15 3.11
N TYR A 109 -1.05 -11.97 1.80
CA TYR A 109 -0.11 -11.00 1.24
C TYR A 109 -0.47 -10.45 -0.17
N ILE A 110 0.49 -9.73 -0.78
CA ILE A 110 0.62 -9.49 -2.23
C ILE A 110 2.09 -9.68 -2.72
N PRO A 111 2.68 -10.87 -2.65
CA PRO A 111 3.63 -11.23 -3.72
C PRO A 111 3.17 -12.44 -4.52
N PRO A 112 2.71 -12.21 -5.76
CA PRO A 112 3.25 -12.98 -6.88
C PRO A 112 3.97 -12.00 -7.79
N ALA A 113 5.26 -11.84 -7.46
CA ALA A 113 6.16 -10.82 -7.98
C ALA A 113 5.55 -9.40 -8.00
N LEU A 114 4.99 -8.99 -6.85
CA LEU A 114 4.45 -7.67 -6.53
C LEU A 114 3.52 -7.08 -7.58
N ALA A 115 2.24 -7.45 -7.39
CA ALA A 115 1.61 -8.44 -8.27
C ALA A 115 1.85 -8.15 -9.75
N ARG A 116 2.88 -8.85 -10.25
CA ARG A 116 3.71 -8.60 -11.42
C ARG A 116 3.76 -7.13 -11.80
N ILE A 117 4.82 -6.46 -11.35
CA ILE A 117 5.23 -5.20 -11.98
C ILE A 117 4.18 -4.10 -11.71
N TRP A 118 3.37 -4.22 -10.65
CA TRP A 118 2.39 -3.19 -10.28
C TRP A 118 1.36 -2.75 -11.34
N HIS A 119 1.04 -3.63 -12.28
CA HIS A 119 -0.24 -3.60 -12.96
C HIS A 119 -1.18 -4.64 -12.33
N LEU A 120 -1.47 -4.37 -11.06
CA LEU A 120 -2.08 -5.28 -10.09
C LEU A 120 -3.51 -5.71 -10.45
N ARG A 121 -3.74 -7.01 -10.59
CA ARG A 121 -4.96 -7.72 -10.19
C ARG A 121 -4.53 -9.13 -9.80
N CYS A 122 -4.48 -9.43 -8.51
CA CYS A 122 -5.08 -10.63 -7.92
C CYS A 122 -5.03 -10.46 -6.42
#